data_AF-A0A5Q2W4S9-F1
#
_entry.id   AF-A0A5Q2W4S9-F1
#
_cell.length_a   1.000
_cell.length_b   1.000
_cell.length_c   1.000
_cell.angle_alpha   90.00
_cell.angle_beta   90.00
_cell.angle_gamma   90.00
#
_symmetry.space_group_name_H-M   'P 1'
#
loop_
_entity.id
_entity.type
_entity.pdbx_description
1 polymer ?
#
loop_
_entity_poly.entity_id
_entity_poly.type
_entity_poly.pdbx_seq_one_letter_code
_entity_poly.pdbx_strand_id
1 'polypeptide(L)'
;MSPRRLYRILAVAETITWTLLIAGMILKYLLHVGDWPVRVFGLTHGVVFVAYALTALLVGVNQFWPLRQIVAAVATAIVPYATIPFDRSLERRGLLTGGWRVTATDDPRDHTRTSAALRFFLRHPFTLGLAMVVAVVAIVGILLTLGPPTQWFG
;
A
#
# COMPACT_ATOMS: atom_id res chain seq x y z
N MET A 1 7.55 5.50 15.19
CA MET A 1 6.61 4.43 14.77
C MET A 1 7.40 3.30 14.11
N SER A 2 7.08 2.02 14.36
CA SER A 2 7.81 0.88 13.77
C SER A 2 7.30 0.52 12.35
N PRO A 3 8.10 -0.18 11.52
CA PRO A 3 7.66 -0.65 10.20
C PRO A 3 6.39 -1.50 10.26
N ARG A 4 6.35 -2.44 11.20
CA ARG A 4 5.18 -3.28 11.46
C ARG A 4 3.92 -2.46 11.75
N ARG A 5 4.03 -1.43 12.59
CA ARG A 5 2.89 -0.59 12.97
C ARG A 5 2.38 0.24 11.80
N LEU A 6 3.29 0.84 11.01
CA LEU A 6 2.92 1.55 9.80
C LEU A 6 2.16 0.63 8.84
N TYR A 7 2.76 -0.52 8.49
CA TYR A 7 2.17 -1.49 7.58
C TYR A 7 0.78 -1.95 8.04
N ARG A 8 0.63 -2.30 9.33
CA ARG A 8 -0.64 -2.75 9.90
C ARG A 8 -1.73 -1.68 9.90
N ILE A 9 -1.37 -0.40 10.11
CA ILE A 9 -2.34 0.71 10.02
C ILE A 9 -2.89 0.78 8.59
N LEU A 10 -2.02 0.71 7.58
CA LEU A 10 -2.44 0.80 6.18
C LEU A 10 -3.25 -0.43 5.76
N ALA A 11 -2.89 -1.63 6.20
CA ALA A 11 -3.66 -2.84 5.92
C ALA A 11 -5.06 -2.82 6.54
N VAL A 12 -5.19 -2.32 7.78
CA VAL A 12 -6.50 -2.13 8.42
C VAL A 12 -7.31 -1.06 7.71
N ALA A 13 -6.69 0.07 7.34
CA ALA A 13 -7.35 1.11 6.57
C ALA A 13 -7.83 0.59 5.20
N GLU A 14 -7.03 -0.25 4.54
CA GLU A 14 -7.37 -0.90 3.27
C GLU A 14 -8.58 -1.81 3.45
N THR A 15 -8.62 -2.62 4.51
CA THR A 15 -9.77 -3.46 4.85
C THR A 15 -11.04 -2.65 5.08
N ILE A 16 -10.94 -1.55 5.84
CA ILE A 16 -12.09 -0.66 6.10
C ILE A 16 -12.59 -0.02 4.80
N THR A 17 -11.70 0.45 3.95
CA THR A 17 -12.09 1.08 2.67
C THR A 17 -12.67 0.08 1.68
N TRP A 18 -12.24 -1.19 1.70
CA TRP A 18 -12.92 -2.28 1.00
C TRP A 18 -14.37 -2.44 1.45
N THR A 19 -14.61 -2.46 2.77
CA THR A 19 -15.98 -2.54 3.31
C THR A 19 -16.83 -1.35 2.86
N LEU A 20 -16.26 -0.14 2.88
CA LEU A 20 -16.94 1.06 2.37
C LEU A 20 -17.24 0.94 0.87
N LEU A 21 -16.29 0.46 0.06
CA LEU A 21 -16.49 0.29 -1.37
C LEU A 21 -17.60 -0.71 -1.67
N ILE A 22 -17.62 -1.87 -0.99
CA ILE A 22 -18.69 -2.86 -1.11
C ILE A 22 -20.03 -2.25 -0.68
N ALA A 23 -20.08 -1.52 0.43
CA ALA A 23 -21.28 -0.81 0.85
C ALA A 23 -21.75 0.18 -0.22
N GLY A 24 -20.84 0.94 -0.82
CA GLY A 24 -21.13 1.85 -1.93
C GLY A 24 -21.72 1.14 -3.14
N MET A 25 -21.18 -0.03 -3.49
CA MET A 25 -21.73 -0.87 -4.57
C MET A 25 -23.14 -1.35 -4.24
N ILE A 26 -23.40 -1.78 -3.00
CA ILE A 26 -24.75 -2.17 -2.57
C ILE A 26 -25.71 -0.98 -2.65
N LEU A 27 -25.31 0.19 -2.15
CA LEU A 27 -26.12 1.42 -2.22
C LEU A 27 -26.46 1.81 -3.67
N LYS A 28 -25.49 1.68 -4.59
CA LYS A 28 -25.68 1.98 -6.01
C LYS A 28 -26.60 0.96 -6.69
N TYR A 29 -26.26 -0.32 -6.60
CA TYR A 29 -26.87 -1.36 -7.43
C TYR A 29 -28.12 -1.99 -6.83
N LEU A 30 -28.24 -2.03 -5.50
CA LEU A 30 -29.40 -2.62 -4.83
C LEU A 30 -30.40 -1.54 -4.39
N LEU A 31 -29.91 -0.45 -3.79
CA LEU A 31 -30.75 0.62 -3.26
C LEU A 31 -30.93 1.81 -4.22
N HIS A 32 -30.27 1.80 -5.38
CA HIS A 32 -30.43 2.79 -6.44
C HIS A 32 -30.24 4.26 -5.97
N VAL A 33 -29.34 4.49 -5.00
CA VAL A 33 -29.07 5.82 -4.40
C VAL A 33 -28.22 6.73 -5.34
N GLY A 34 -27.86 6.21 -6.51
CA GLY A 34 -27.03 6.88 -7.51
C GLY A 34 -25.54 6.54 -7.41
N ASP A 35 -24.71 7.19 -8.23
CA ASP A 35 -23.29 6.85 -8.41
C ASP A 35 -22.36 7.40 -7.34
N TRP A 36 -22.80 8.41 -6.60
CA TRP A 36 -21.92 9.15 -5.68
C TRP A 36 -21.26 8.28 -4.61
N PRO A 37 -21.90 7.24 -4.01
CA PRO A 37 -21.25 6.42 -2.98
C PRO A 37 -20.04 5.66 -3.54
N VAL A 38 -20.19 5.07 -4.72
CA VAL A 38 -19.10 4.36 -5.41
C VAL A 38 -17.99 5.33 -5.82
N ARG A 39 -18.32 6.56 -6.23
CA ARG A 39 -17.29 7.58 -6.54
C ARG A 39 -16.47 7.95 -5.30
N VAL A 40 -17.13 8.26 -4.18
CA VAL A 40 -16.45 8.68 -2.94
C VAL A 40 -15.68 7.53 -2.30
N PHE A 41 -16.32 6.37 -2.10
CA PHE A 41 -15.68 5.22 -1.48
C PHE A 41 -14.64 4.57 -2.40
N GLY A 42 -14.88 4.56 -3.72
CA GLY A 42 -13.90 4.09 -4.71
C GLY A 42 -12.65 4.94 -4.74
N LEU A 43 -12.77 6.28 -4.73
CA LEU A 43 -11.60 7.17 -4.65
C LEU A 43 -10.85 6.98 -3.32
N THR A 44 -11.59 6.92 -2.21
CA THR A 44 -11.01 6.69 -0.87
C THR A 44 -10.24 5.38 -0.82
N HIS A 45 -10.83 4.29 -1.33
CA HIS A 45 -10.19 3.00 -1.44
C HIS A 45 -8.95 3.05 -2.35
N GLY A 46 -9.03 3.67 -3.53
CA GLY A 46 -7.91 3.80 -4.45
C GLY A 46 -6.70 4.53 -3.83
N VAL A 47 -6.93 5.62 -3.09
CA VAL A 47 -5.88 6.34 -2.36
C VAL A 47 -5.22 5.44 -1.31
N VAL A 48 -6.03 4.74 -0.51
CA VAL A 48 -5.52 3.85 0.55
C VAL A 48 -4.79 2.64 -0.05
N PHE A 49 -5.29 2.07 -1.15
CA PHE A 49 -4.65 0.99 -1.89
C PHE A 49 -3.25 1.38 -2.35
N VAL A 50 -3.08 2.55 -2.99
CA VAL A 50 -1.77 3.03 -3.44
C VAL A 50 -0.84 3.30 -2.26
N ALA A 51 -1.35 3.92 -1.19
CA ALA A 51 -0.58 4.17 0.02
C ALA A 51 -0.10 2.86 0.69
N TYR A 52 -0.96 1.84 0.73
CA TYR A 52 -0.60 0.50 1.19
C TYR A 52 0.46 -0.13 0.30
N ALA A 53 0.32 -0.07 -1.03
CA ALA A 53 1.30 -0.63 -1.96
C ALA A 53 2.70 0.01 -1.81
N LEU A 54 2.77 1.33 -1.71
CA LEU A 54 4.03 2.05 -1.45
C LEU A 54 4.61 1.70 -0.08
N THR A 55 3.76 1.53 0.94
CA THR A 55 4.18 1.11 2.27
C THR A 55 4.71 -0.33 2.26
N ALA A 56 4.07 -1.24 1.53
CA ALA A 56 4.51 -2.62 1.36
C ALA A 56 5.87 -2.69 0.65
N LEU A 57 6.10 -1.84 -0.35
CA LEU A 57 7.40 -1.67 -0.99
C LEU A 57 8.45 -1.15 0.01
N LEU A 58 8.14 -0.06 0.73
CA LEU A 58 9.05 0.54 1.71
C LEU A 58 9.45 -0.46 2.81
N VAL A 59 8.46 -1.12 3.41
CA VAL A 59 8.67 -2.13 4.46
C VAL A 59 9.34 -3.37 3.90
N GLY A 60 9.00 -3.80 2.69
CA GLY A 60 9.63 -4.93 2.03
C GLY A 60 11.11 -4.70 1.76
N VAL A 61 11.50 -3.53 1.25
CA VAL A 61 12.92 -3.17 1.10
C VAL A 61 13.58 -3.04 2.48
N ASN A 62 12.90 -2.46 3.48
CA ASN A 62 13.41 -2.39 4.85
C ASN A 62 13.60 -3.77 5.50
N GLN A 63 12.81 -4.78 5.15
CA GLN A 63 12.89 -6.11 5.77
C GLN A 63 13.52 -7.16 4.84
N PHE A 64 14.19 -6.73 3.78
CA PHE A 64 14.80 -7.59 2.76
C PHE A 64 13.85 -8.64 2.17
N TRP A 65 12.60 -8.26 1.95
CA TRP A 65 11.64 -9.11 1.28
C TRP A 65 12.11 -9.40 -0.15
N PRO A 66 11.99 -10.66 -0.62
CA PRO A 66 12.16 -10.94 -2.02
C PRO A 66 11.04 -10.24 -2.81
N LEU A 67 11.31 -9.84 -4.05
CA LEU A 67 10.36 -9.11 -4.90
C LEU A 67 8.98 -9.77 -4.97
N ARG A 68 8.93 -11.11 -5.05
CA ARG A 68 7.69 -11.90 -5.03
C ARG A 68 6.78 -11.60 -3.82
N GLN A 69 7.35 -11.28 -2.66
CA GLN A 69 6.59 -10.99 -1.45
C GLN A 69 6.00 -9.58 -1.50
N ILE A 70 6.70 -8.61 -2.08
CA ILE A 70 6.19 -7.25 -2.33
C ILE A 70 5.06 -7.31 -3.36
N VAL A 71 5.27 -8.02 -4.47
CA VAL A 71 4.25 -8.21 -5.50
C VAL A 71 3.02 -8.92 -4.93
N ALA A 72 3.22 -9.97 -4.13
CA ALA A 72 2.12 -10.66 -3.46
C ALA A 72 1.34 -9.73 -2.53
N ALA A 73 2.01 -8.83 -1.79
CA ALA A 73 1.34 -7.86 -0.92
C ALA A 73 0.40 -6.95 -1.73
N VAL A 74 0.89 -6.40 -2.84
CA VAL A 74 0.08 -5.54 -3.72
C VAL A 74 -1.06 -6.33 -4.36
N ALA A 75 -0.81 -7.54 -4.85
CA ALA A 75 -1.82 -8.39 -5.45
C ALA A 75 -2.96 -8.72 -4.47
N THR A 76 -2.63 -8.94 -3.18
CA THR A 76 -3.66 -9.21 -2.16
C THR A 76 -4.55 -8.00 -1.86
N ALA A 77 -4.11 -6.78 -2.13
CA ALA A 77 -4.97 -5.60 -1.97
C ALA A 77 -5.99 -5.41 -3.11
N ILE A 78 -5.82 -6.14 -4.23
CA ILE A 78 -6.80 -6.15 -5.34
C ILE A 78 -8.01 -7.01 -5.01
N VAL A 79 -7.85 -8.02 -4.15
CA VAL A 79 -8.91 -8.94 -3.76
C VAL A 79 -9.46 -8.52 -2.40
N PRO A 80 -10.79 -8.31 -2.25
CA PRO A 80 -11.39 -7.89 -0.98
C PRO A 80 -10.94 -8.78 0.18
N TYR A 81 -10.51 -8.15 1.27
CA TYR A 81 -10.13 -8.79 2.53
C TYR A 81 -8.92 -9.75 2.45
N ALA A 82 -8.27 -9.93 1.30
CA ALA A 82 -7.14 -10.84 1.15
C ALA A 82 -5.85 -10.32 1.80
N THR A 83 -5.76 -9.02 2.08
CA THR A 83 -4.70 -8.41 2.91
C THR A 83 -4.68 -8.99 4.33
N ILE A 84 -5.83 -9.35 4.90
CA ILE A 84 -5.92 -9.87 6.28
C ILE A 84 -5.18 -11.21 6.47
N PRO A 85 -5.47 -12.30 5.73
CA PRO A 85 -4.73 -13.55 5.87
C PRO A 85 -3.27 -13.41 5.46
N PHE A 86 -2.95 -12.54 4.50
CA PHE A 86 -1.60 -12.26 4.06
C PHE A 86 -0.77 -11.58 5.17
N ASP A 87 -1.31 -10.55 5.81
CA ASP A 87 -0.70 -9.86 6.94
C ASP A 87 -0.44 -10.79 8.12
N ARG A 88 -1.42 -11.64 8.46
CA ARG A 88 -1.23 -12.68 9.48
C ARG A 88 -0.10 -13.63 9.10
N SER A 89 0.02 -13.99 7.83
CA SER A 89 1.12 -14.83 7.33
C SER A 89 2.48 -14.14 7.42
N LEU A 90 2.56 -12.83 7.13
CA LEU A 90 3.78 -12.04 7.31
C LEU A 90 4.20 -11.96 8.78
N GLU A 91 3.26 -11.72 9.69
CA GLU A 91 3.53 -11.68 11.13
C GLU A 91 4.02 -13.04 11.64
N ARG A 92 3.34 -14.14 11.28
CA ARG A 92 3.74 -15.50 11.67
C ARG A 92 5.13 -15.90 11.17
N ARG A 93 5.52 -15.44 9.97
CA ARG A 93 6.84 -15.70 9.39
C ARG A 93 7.92 -14.75 9.89
N GLY A 94 7.58 -13.82 10.81
CA GLY A 94 8.53 -12.84 11.33
C GLY A 94 8.99 -11.80 10.30
N LEU A 95 8.31 -11.69 9.15
CA LEU A 95 8.73 -10.82 8.04
C LEU A 95 8.50 -9.33 8.32
N LEU A 96 7.78 -9.00 9.40
CA LEU A 96 7.56 -7.62 9.87
C LEU A 96 8.39 -7.32 11.13
N THR A 97 9.20 -8.26 11.60
CA THR A 97 10.01 -8.10 12.82
C THR A 97 11.18 -7.15 12.57
N GLY A 98 11.48 -6.29 13.54
CA GLY A 98 12.61 -5.35 13.47
C GLY A 98 12.19 -3.89 13.31
N GLY A 99 13.18 -3.01 13.45
CA GLY A 99 13.03 -1.56 13.33
C GLY A 99 13.26 -1.04 11.91
N TRP A 100 13.21 0.29 11.78
CA TRP A 100 13.66 0.96 10.57
C TRP A 100 15.19 0.88 10.46
N ARG A 101 15.70 0.44 9.32
CA ARG A 101 17.14 0.37 9.03
C ARG A 101 17.64 1.76 8.63
N VAL A 102 17.90 2.61 9.61
CA VAL A 102 18.42 3.98 9.43
C VAL A 102 19.95 4.04 9.31
N THR A 103 20.64 3.01 9.80
CA THR A 103 22.09 2.80 9.69
C THR A 103 22.40 1.61 8.80
N ALA A 104 23.61 1.57 8.25
CA ALA A 104 24.06 0.39 7.51
C ALA A 104 24.22 -0.80 8.47
N THR A 105 23.81 -1.97 8.01
CA THR A 105 23.95 -3.27 8.69
C THR A 105 25.04 -4.08 8.01
N ASP A 106 25.62 -5.06 8.71
CA ASP A 106 26.63 -5.96 8.14
C ASP A 106 26.08 -6.96 7.10
N ASP A 107 24.76 -6.98 6.87
CA ASP A 107 24.14 -7.84 5.86
C ASP A 107 24.56 -7.40 4.44
N PRO A 108 25.12 -8.31 3.60
CA PRO A 108 25.50 -8.01 2.23
C PRO A 108 24.40 -7.35 1.39
N ARG A 109 23.12 -7.69 1.66
CA ARG A 109 21.95 -7.13 0.97
C ARG A 109 21.75 -5.64 1.25
N ASP A 110 22.41 -5.12 2.28
CA ASP A 110 22.33 -3.71 2.67
C ASP A 110 23.29 -2.77 1.91
N HIS A 111 24.28 -3.34 1.24
CA HIS A 111 25.30 -2.60 0.49
C HIS A 111 24.87 -2.33 -0.96
N THR A 112 23.60 -1.98 -1.14
CA THR A 112 22.99 -1.68 -2.43
C THR A 112 22.57 -0.21 -2.53
N ARG A 113 22.42 0.31 -3.75
CA ARG A 113 21.93 1.69 -3.99
C ARG A 113 20.49 1.88 -3.47
N THR A 114 19.66 0.85 -3.56
CA THR A 114 18.29 0.87 -3.05
C THR A 114 18.26 1.00 -1.53
N SER A 115 19.09 0.24 -0.82
CA SER A 115 19.25 0.36 0.64
C SER A 115 19.86 1.70 1.05
N ALA A 116 20.77 2.27 0.25
CA ALA A 116 21.29 3.62 0.49
C ALA A 116 20.20 4.70 0.37
N ALA A 117 19.37 4.63 -0.68
CA ALA A 117 18.23 5.52 -0.86
C ALA A 117 17.21 5.36 0.28
N LEU A 118 16.87 4.12 0.66
CA LEU A 118 16.00 3.82 1.79
C LEU A 118 16.51 4.53 3.06
N ARG A 119 17.79 4.35 3.41
CA ARG A 119 18.39 4.96 4.61
C ARG A 119 18.30 6.49 4.57
N PHE A 120 18.58 7.10 3.42
CA PHE A 120 18.46 8.54 3.25
C PHE A 120 17.04 9.02 3.57
N PHE A 121 16.02 8.41 2.96
CA PHE A 121 14.63 8.77 3.22
C PHE A 121 14.20 8.49 4.67
N LEU A 122 14.61 7.37 5.25
CA LEU A 122 14.28 7.05 6.65
C LEU A 122 14.92 8.00 7.66
N ARG A 123 16.07 8.61 7.34
CA ARG A 123 16.70 9.66 8.16
C ARG A 123 15.99 11.01 8.07
N HIS A 124 15.21 11.24 7.03
CA HIS A 124 14.50 12.48 6.76
C HIS A 124 12.97 12.22 6.71
N PRO A 125 12.31 12.03 7.86
CA PRO A 125 10.92 11.58 7.91
C PRO A 125 9.94 12.52 7.20
N PHE A 126 10.19 13.83 7.22
CA PHE A 126 9.36 14.80 6.51
C PHE A 126 9.49 14.69 4.99
N THR A 127 10.70 14.48 4.47
CA THR A 127 10.90 14.34 3.02
C THR A 127 10.34 13.01 2.53
N LEU A 128 10.49 11.93 3.31
CA LEU A 128 9.84 10.65 3.02
C LEU A 128 8.31 10.78 3.01
N GLY A 129 7.73 11.41 4.04
CA GLY A 129 6.28 11.63 4.12
C GLY A 129 5.76 12.43 2.93
N LEU A 130 6.43 13.53 2.59
CA LEU A 130 6.09 14.35 1.42
C LEU A 130 6.22 13.55 0.12
N ALA A 131 7.33 12.82 -0.07
CA ALA A 131 7.54 12.00 -1.26
C ALA A 131 6.46 10.91 -1.42
N MET A 132 6.04 10.28 -0.32
CA MET A 132 4.94 9.31 -0.33
C MET A 132 3.61 9.97 -0.72
N VAL A 133 3.28 11.15 -0.16
CA VAL A 133 2.05 11.88 -0.51
C VAL A 133 2.07 12.28 -1.99
N VAL A 134 3.16 12.85 -2.47
CA VAL A 134 3.32 13.23 -3.88
C VAL A 134 3.18 12.00 -4.79
N ALA A 135 3.81 10.88 -4.44
CA ALA A 135 3.68 9.64 -5.20
C ALA A 135 2.23 9.12 -5.22
N VAL A 136 1.53 9.14 -4.09
CA VAL A 136 0.11 8.74 -4.03
C VAL A 136 -0.74 9.63 -4.93
N VAL A 137 -0.61 10.96 -4.80
CA VAL A 137 -1.38 11.92 -5.61
C VAL A 137 -1.08 11.76 -7.10
N ALA A 138 0.19 11.62 -7.47
CA ALA A 138 0.60 11.43 -8.86
C ALA A 138 0.03 10.12 -9.43
N ILE A 139 0.19 8.99 -8.72
CA ILE A 139 -0.32 7.69 -9.17
C ILE A 139 -1.84 7.71 -9.27
N VAL A 140 -2.54 8.19 -8.25
CA VAL A 140 -4.01 8.27 -8.27
C VAL A 140 -4.48 9.21 -9.38
N GLY A 141 -3.85 10.37 -9.54
CA GLY A 141 -4.16 11.31 -10.63
C GLY A 141 -3.99 10.67 -12.00
N ILE A 142 -2.87 9.98 -12.24
CA ILE A 142 -2.62 9.24 -13.49
C ILE A 142 -3.70 8.18 -13.72
N LEU A 143 -4.01 7.36 -12.71
CA LEU A 143 -5.05 6.33 -12.82
C LEU A 143 -6.44 6.90 -13.14
N LEU A 144 -6.76 8.07 -12.58
CA LEU A 144 -8.01 8.77 -12.88
C LEU A 144 -8.05 9.29 -14.33
N THR A 145 -6.92 9.75 -14.87
CA THR A 145 -6.84 10.20 -16.28
C THR A 145 -6.92 9.07 -17.28
N LEU A 146 -6.38 7.90 -16.95
CA LEU A 146 -6.42 6.72 -17.82
C LEU A 146 -7.81 6.08 -17.86
N GLY A 147 -8.65 6.31 -16.85
CA GLY A 147 -9.96 5.67 -16.75
C GLY A 147 -9.85 4.16 -16.45
N PRO A 148 -10.95 3.39 -16.59
CA PRO A 148 -10.96 1.96 -16.34
C PRO A 148 -10.00 1.20 -17.28
N PRO A 149 -9.30 0.16 -16.79
CA PRO A 149 -8.37 -0.64 -17.61
C PRO A 149 -8.99 -1.29 -18.84
N THR A 150 -10.31 -1.51 -18.81
CA THR A 150 -11.09 -2.04 -19.93
C THR A 150 -11.18 -1.07 -21.12
N GLN A 151 -10.80 0.19 -20.95
CA GLN A 151 -10.85 1.25 -21.97
C GLN A 151 -9.45 1.64 -22.48
N TRP A 152 -8.37 1.06 -21.95
CA TRP A 152 -6.99 1.47 -22.29
C TRP A 152 -6.51 0.95 -23.65
N PHE A 153 -7.15 -0.11 -24.16
CA PHE A 153 -6.76 -0.81 -25.39
C PHE A 153 -7.87 -0.78 -26.45
N GLY A 154 -8.89 0.06 -26.25
CA GLY A 154 -10.06 0.21 -27.13
C GLY A 154 -9.90 1.31 -28.16
#